data_AF-A0A7Z9L9D0-F1
#
_entry.id   AF-A0A7Z9L9D0-F1
#
_cell.length_a   1.000
_cell.length_b   1.000
_cell.length_c   1.000
_cell.angle_alpha   90.00
_cell.angle_beta   90.00
_cell.angle_gamma   90.00
#
_symmetry.space_group_name_H-M   'P 1'
#
loop_
_entity.id
_entity.type
_entity.pdbx_description
1 polymer ?
#
loop_
_entity_poly.entity_id
_entity_poly.type
_entity_poly.pdbx_seq_one_letter_code
_entity_poly.pdbx_strand_id
1 'polypeptide(L)'
;MAYLCVVVSGVEGSLMIGIIVVGCVPGAMASNVLTLNAKGNPSYSVSLTATATLISPLAVPLALGTIAWLLRDPSQGEALSKLAQPGVYWKSAEALLYRVVCPVIIGHLLGRVFHRWEKQAGRIFPEIANLAILLIIAAIVAKNRENLDHLPVIIFCLLLVLNLGGYLAGYLGGSLMRLSEPMKRALTLEVGMQNAGLGTVLAADLFGAEAAIAPACYTFGCMLTGTVLARYWSTRGTETADDSGAEPADDA
;
A
#
# COMPACT_ATOMS: atom_id res chain seq x y z
N MET A 1 -4.00 12.43 0.79
CA MET A 1 -3.04 12.80 1.87
C MET A 1 -1.67 13.16 1.33
N ALA A 2 -1.06 12.35 0.45
CA ALA A 2 0.24 12.66 -0.17
C ALA A 2 0.33 14.08 -0.77
N TYR A 3 -0.70 14.53 -1.48
CA TYR A 3 -0.81 15.92 -1.97
C TYR A 3 -0.62 16.96 -0.85
N LEU A 4 -1.35 16.82 0.27
CA LEU A 4 -1.23 17.74 1.40
C LEU A 4 0.17 17.72 2.01
N CYS A 5 0.77 16.53 2.14
CA CYS A 5 2.13 16.39 2.64
C CYS A 5 3.13 17.13 1.75
N VAL A 6 3.01 17.02 0.42
CA VAL A 6 3.84 17.75 -0.54
C VAL A 6 3.64 19.26 -0.42
N VAL A 7 2.39 19.73 -0.45
CA VAL A 7 2.08 21.17 -0.41
C VAL A 7 2.55 21.82 0.90
N VAL A 8 2.35 21.16 2.04
CA VAL A 8 2.75 21.71 3.35
C VAL A 8 4.27 21.70 3.54
N SER A 9 4.97 20.70 3.01
CA SER A 9 6.42 20.56 3.18
C SER A 9 7.25 21.34 2.17
N GLY A 10 6.67 21.71 1.03
CA GLY A 10 7.40 22.33 -0.08
C GLY A 10 8.45 21.40 -0.70
N VAL A 11 8.29 20.08 -0.57
CA VAL A 11 9.20 19.12 -1.22
C VAL A 11 8.97 19.16 -2.72
N GLU A 12 10.06 19.32 -3.47
CA GLU A 12 10.04 19.43 -4.93
C GLU A 12 10.76 18.25 -5.61
N GLY A 13 10.83 18.27 -6.93
CA GLY A 13 11.66 17.36 -7.70
C GLY A 13 11.16 15.91 -7.72
N SER A 14 12.10 14.97 -7.89
CA SER A 14 11.83 13.54 -7.97
C SER A 14 11.23 12.98 -6.68
N LEU A 15 11.63 13.50 -5.52
CA LEU A 15 11.14 13.05 -4.22
C LEU A 15 9.66 13.37 -4.01
N MET A 16 9.21 14.54 -4.47
CA MET A 16 7.80 14.91 -4.51
C MET A 16 6.97 13.87 -5.27
N ILE A 17 7.43 13.50 -6.47
CA ILE A 17 6.77 12.49 -7.30
C ILE A 17 6.72 11.15 -6.55
N GLY A 18 7.82 10.75 -5.91
CA GLY A 18 7.87 9.52 -5.12
C GLY A 18 6.82 9.49 -4.00
N ILE A 19 6.67 10.58 -3.24
CA ILE A 19 5.65 10.70 -2.17
C ILE A 19 4.24 10.61 -2.75
N ILE A 20 3.99 11.24 -3.90
CA ILE A 20 2.69 11.18 -4.58
C ILE A 20 2.39 9.74 -5.03
N VAL A 21 3.35 9.06 -5.64
CA VAL A 21 3.19 7.67 -6.12
C VAL A 21 2.85 6.74 -4.96
N VAL A 22 3.50 6.87 -3.79
CA VAL A 22 3.14 6.11 -2.57
C VAL A 22 1.66 6.27 -2.21
N GLY A 23 1.14 7.49 -2.31
CA GLY A 23 -0.26 7.77 -1.98
C GLY A 23 -1.27 7.24 -3.01
N CYS A 24 -0.83 6.98 -4.24
CA CYS A 24 -1.72 6.57 -5.33
C CYS A 24 -1.81 5.05 -5.50
N VAL A 25 -0.75 4.31 -5.17
CA VAL A 25 -0.72 2.85 -5.38
C VAL A 25 -1.71 2.11 -4.47
N PRO A 26 -2.21 0.92 -4.88
CA PRO A 26 -3.14 0.13 -4.08
C PRO A 26 -2.49 -0.42 -2.80
N GLY A 27 -3.32 -0.98 -1.91
CA GLY A 27 -2.90 -1.56 -0.63
C GLY A 27 -1.89 -2.71 -0.77
N ALA A 28 -1.06 -2.89 0.25
CA ALA A 28 0.00 -3.89 0.28
C ALA A 28 -0.55 -5.29 0.52
N MET A 29 -0.15 -6.29 -0.28
CA MET A 29 -0.53 -7.69 -0.04
C MET A 29 -0.10 -8.23 1.34
N ALA A 30 0.96 -7.66 1.92
CA ALA A 30 1.42 -7.99 3.26
C ALA A 30 0.43 -7.59 4.37
N SER A 31 -0.48 -6.63 4.11
CA SER A 31 -1.56 -6.24 5.04
C SER A 31 -2.43 -7.45 5.41
N ASN A 32 -2.66 -8.39 4.49
CA ASN A 32 -3.48 -9.57 4.71
C ASN A 32 -2.95 -10.49 5.83
N VAL A 33 -1.64 -10.72 5.83
CA VAL A 33 -0.98 -11.53 6.88
C VAL A 33 -0.97 -10.77 8.21
N LEU A 34 -0.74 -9.46 8.17
CA LEU A 34 -0.77 -8.65 9.39
C LEU A 34 -2.18 -8.49 9.95
N THR A 35 -3.22 -8.51 9.12
CA THR A 35 -4.62 -8.55 9.56
C THR A 35 -4.91 -9.82 10.36
N LEU A 36 -4.42 -10.98 9.91
CA LEU A 36 -4.51 -12.23 10.68
C LEU A 36 -3.85 -12.07 12.06
N ASN A 37 -2.62 -11.55 12.09
CA ASN A 37 -1.87 -11.32 13.33
C ASN A 37 -2.57 -10.30 14.25
N ALA A 38 -3.21 -9.29 13.68
CA ALA A 38 -3.95 -8.25 14.38
C ALA A 38 -5.31 -8.70 14.93
N LYS A 39 -5.71 -9.97 14.75
CA LYS A 39 -7.07 -10.46 15.04
C LYS A 39 -8.14 -9.67 14.27
N GLY A 40 -7.82 -9.24 13.05
CA GLY A 40 -8.74 -8.60 12.13
C GLY A 40 -9.51 -9.61 11.26
N ASN A 41 -10.39 -9.11 10.39
CA ASN A 41 -11.15 -9.96 9.45
C ASN A 41 -10.32 -10.26 8.18
N PRO A 42 -9.84 -11.50 7.97
CA PRO A 42 -8.92 -11.80 6.88
C PRO A 42 -9.61 -11.79 5.51
N SER A 43 -10.82 -12.32 5.42
CA SER A 43 -11.61 -12.37 4.19
C SER A 43 -11.93 -10.97 3.66
N TYR A 44 -12.23 -10.05 4.57
CA TYR A 44 -12.45 -8.65 4.25
C TYR A 44 -11.17 -7.97 3.76
N SER A 45 -10.02 -8.20 4.44
CA SER A 45 -8.72 -7.68 4.02
C SER A 45 -8.38 -8.12 2.59
N VAL A 46 -8.45 -9.42 2.30
CA VAL A 46 -8.12 -9.96 0.97
C VAL A 46 -9.05 -9.37 -0.10
N SER A 47 -10.33 -9.18 0.23
CA SER A 47 -11.31 -8.59 -0.67
C SER A 47 -11.00 -7.11 -0.96
N LEU A 48 -10.66 -6.32 0.05
CA LEU A 48 -10.24 -4.92 -0.14
C LEU A 48 -9.02 -4.84 -1.05
N THR A 49 -7.96 -5.59 -0.76
CA THR A 49 -6.73 -5.55 -1.55
C THR A 49 -6.95 -6.04 -2.97
N ALA A 50 -7.74 -7.10 -3.16
CA ALA A 50 -8.08 -7.61 -4.49
C ALA A 50 -8.87 -6.56 -5.30
N THR A 51 -9.91 -5.96 -4.71
CA THR A 51 -10.70 -4.91 -5.38
C THR A 51 -9.84 -3.69 -5.71
N ALA A 52 -9.02 -3.21 -4.76
CA ALA A 52 -8.10 -2.09 -5.00
C ALA A 52 -7.12 -2.40 -6.12
N THR A 53 -6.58 -3.62 -6.15
CA THR A 53 -5.65 -4.07 -7.20
C THR A 53 -6.33 -4.11 -8.58
N LEU A 54 -7.54 -4.69 -8.67
CA LEU A 54 -8.28 -4.79 -9.93
C LEU A 54 -8.68 -3.42 -10.48
N ILE A 55 -9.00 -2.46 -9.61
CA ILE A 55 -9.36 -1.09 -10.00
C ILE A 55 -8.11 -0.22 -10.27
N SER A 56 -6.94 -0.61 -9.77
CA SER A 56 -5.71 0.20 -9.84
C SER A 56 -5.31 0.69 -11.24
N PRO A 57 -5.47 -0.07 -12.36
CA PRO A 57 -5.12 0.44 -13.68
C PRO A 57 -5.93 1.67 -14.10
N LEU A 58 -7.10 1.90 -13.49
CA LEU A 58 -7.91 3.09 -13.70
C LEU A 58 -7.70 4.12 -12.58
N ALA A 59 -7.73 3.68 -11.32
CA ALA A 59 -7.65 4.58 -10.17
C ALA A 59 -6.28 5.28 -10.06
N VAL A 60 -5.16 4.58 -10.29
CA VAL A 60 -3.82 5.15 -10.13
C VAL A 60 -3.56 6.27 -11.15
N PRO A 61 -3.77 6.09 -12.47
CA PRO A 61 -3.60 7.18 -13.43
C PRO A 61 -4.52 8.37 -13.15
N LEU A 62 -5.77 8.13 -12.75
CA LEU A 62 -6.71 9.20 -12.38
C LEU A 62 -6.23 9.96 -11.14
N ALA A 63 -5.73 9.27 -10.13
CA ALA A 63 -5.16 9.89 -8.94
C ALA A 63 -3.90 10.71 -9.28
N LEU A 64 -3.02 10.20 -10.13
CA LEU A 64 -1.84 10.96 -10.59
C LEU A 64 -2.24 12.19 -11.41
N GLY A 65 -3.20 12.07 -12.33
CA GLY A 65 -3.68 13.18 -13.15
C GLY A 65 -4.42 14.25 -12.35
N THR A 66 -5.22 13.86 -11.36
CA THR A 66 -5.89 14.82 -10.45
C THR A 66 -4.89 15.55 -9.58
N ILE A 67 -3.87 14.86 -9.04
CA ILE A 67 -2.81 15.51 -8.26
C ILE A 67 -1.97 16.43 -9.14
N ALA A 68 -1.60 16.01 -10.35
CA ALA A 68 -0.88 16.85 -11.30
C ALA A 68 -1.66 18.12 -11.65
N TRP A 69 -2.99 18.00 -11.80
CA TRP A 69 -3.88 19.14 -12.02
C TRP A 69 -3.98 20.06 -10.79
N LEU A 70 -4.05 19.51 -9.58
CA LEU A 70 -4.09 20.28 -8.33
C LEU A 70 -2.76 20.98 -8.01
N LEU A 71 -1.63 20.43 -8.47
CA LEU A 71 -0.29 21.00 -8.31
C LEU A 71 0.09 21.96 -9.45
N ARG A 72 -0.82 22.30 -10.36
CA ARG A 72 -0.62 23.14 -11.55
C ARG A 72 -0.30 24.62 -11.25
N ASP A 73 0.44 24.89 -10.18
CA ASP A 73 1.02 26.19 -9.93
C ASP A 73 2.16 26.42 -10.96
N PRO A 74 2.16 27.55 -11.70
CA PRO A 74 3.20 27.89 -12.69
C PRO A 74 4.63 27.94 -12.14
N SER A 75 4.80 27.96 -10.81
CA SER A 75 6.10 28.04 -10.14
C SER A 75 6.83 26.69 -10.00
N GLN A 76 6.15 25.56 -10.22
CA GLN A 76 6.72 24.22 -9.97
C GLN A 76 7.35 23.62 -11.24
N GLY A 77 8.68 23.44 -11.20
CA GLY A 77 9.55 23.13 -12.35
C GLY A 77 9.41 21.73 -13.00
N GLU A 78 10.53 21.23 -13.53
CA GLU A 78 10.61 20.07 -14.46
C GLU A 78 9.94 18.77 -13.95
N ALA A 79 9.85 18.56 -12.64
CA ALA A 79 9.21 17.38 -12.06
C ALA A 79 7.68 17.38 -12.26
N LEU A 80 7.03 18.54 -12.16
CA LEU A 80 5.58 18.64 -12.36
C LEU A 80 5.23 18.44 -13.85
N SER A 81 6.08 18.95 -14.76
CA SER A 81 5.86 18.72 -16.19
C SER A 81 6.00 17.25 -16.55
N LYS A 82 6.92 16.50 -15.91
CA LYS A 82 7.00 15.03 -16.03
C LYS A 82 5.75 14.34 -15.50
N LEU A 83 5.28 14.70 -14.30
CA LEU A 83 4.08 14.12 -13.71
C LEU A 83 2.82 14.37 -14.56
N ALA A 84 2.72 15.56 -15.16
CA ALA A 84 1.57 16.00 -15.95
C ALA A 84 1.51 15.42 -17.37
N GLN A 85 2.55 14.71 -17.83
CA GLN A 85 2.60 14.16 -19.18
C GLN A 85 1.48 13.12 -19.39
N PRO A 86 0.61 13.27 -20.41
CA PRO A 86 -0.47 12.32 -20.67
C PRO A 86 0.01 10.87 -20.86
N GLY A 87 1.23 10.70 -21.41
CA GLY A 87 1.84 9.40 -21.60
C GLY A 87 2.14 8.64 -20.31
N VAL A 88 2.35 9.34 -19.18
CA VAL A 88 2.57 8.73 -17.86
C VAL A 88 1.33 7.99 -17.40
N TYR A 89 0.15 8.57 -17.60
CA TYR A 89 -1.11 7.97 -17.18
C TYR A 89 -1.37 6.66 -17.93
N TRP A 90 -1.21 6.68 -19.26
CA TRP A 90 -1.38 5.49 -20.08
C TRP A 90 -0.36 4.40 -19.73
N LYS A 91 0.93 4.75 -19.63
CA LYS A 91 1.98 3.80 -19.26
C LYS A 91 1.77 3.22 -17.86
N SER A 92 1.28 4.01 -16.91
CA SER A 92 0.96 3.53 -15.57
C SER A 92 -0.22 2.56 -15.58
N ALA A 93 -1.27 2.84 -16.36
CA ALA A 93 -2.41 1.95 -16.53
C ALA A 93 -1.98 0.61 -17.15
N GLU A 94 -1.22 0.66 -18.24
CA GLU A 94 -0.66 -0.50 -18.93
C GLU A 94 0.21 -1.35 -18.00
N ALA A 95 1.12 -0.69 -17.26
CA ALA A 95 1.99 -1.34 -16.29
C ALA A 95 1.18 -2.09 -15.23
N LEU A 96 0.18 -1.46 -14.63
CA LEU A 96 -0.65 -2.07 -13.60
C LEU A 96 -1.51 -3.20 -14.15
N LEU A 97 -2.05 -3.04 -15.36
CA LEU A 97 -2.85 -4.06 -16.01
C LEU A 97 -2.02 -5.33 -16.23
N TYR A 98 -0.90 -5.22 -16.94
CA TYR A 98 -0.11 -6.39 -17.34
C TYR A 98 0.80 -6.94 -16.25
N ARG A 99 1.36 -6.10 -15.38
CA ARG A 99 2.33 -6.54 -14.36
C ARG A 99 1.70 -6.86 -13.01
N VAL A 100 0.45 -6.46 -12.78
CA VAL A 100 -0.23 -6.69 -11.50
C VAL A 100 -1.54 -7.42 -11.68
N VAL A 101 -2.50 -6.83 -12.42
CA VAL A 101 -3.84 -7.38 -12.55
C VAL A 101 -3.84 -8.73 -13.28
N CYS A 102 -3.18 -8.82 -14.42
CA CYS A 102 -3.09 -10.07 -15.17
C CYS A 102 -2.47 -11.22 -14.34
N PRO A 103 -1.29 -11.05 -13.70
CA PRO A 103 -0.72 -12.07 -12.80
C PRO A 103 -1.63 -12.47 -11.65
N VAL A 104 -2.34 -11.52 -11.03
CA VAL A 104 -3.28 -11.81 -9.94
C VAL A 104 -4.47 -12.65 -10.44
N ILE A 105 -5.06 -12.30 -11.58
CA ILE A 105 -6.16 -13.07 -12.18
C ILE A 105 -5.68 -14.47 -12.58
N ILE A 106 -4.53 -14.59 -13.24
CA ILE A 106 -3.95 -15.87 -13.64
C ILE A 106 -3.67 -16.73 -12.40
N GLY A 107 -3.02 -16.17 -11.39
CA GLY A 107 -2.72 -16.87 -10.14
C GLY A 107 -3.98 -17.36 -9.44
N HIS A 108 -5.04 -16.54 -9.40
CA HIS A 108 -6.34 -16.92 -8.85
C HIS A 108 -6.99 -18.07 -9.63
N LEU A 109 -7.03 -17.97 -10.96
CA LEU A 109 -7.62 -19.00 -11.82
C LEU A 109 -6.85 -20.33 -11.70
N LEU A 110 -5.51 -20.28 -11.70
CA LEU A 110 -4.67 -21.46 -11.50
C LEU A 110 -4.91 -22.09 -10.12
N GLY A 111 -5.06 -21.28 -9.07
CA GLY A 111 -5.41 -21.77 -7.73
C GLY A 111 -6.74 -22.51 -7.69
N ARG A 112 -7.75 -22.04 -8.43
CA ARG A 112 -9.05 -22.73 -8.52
C ARG A 112 -9.00 -24.03 -9.32
N VAL A 113 -8.20 -24.08 -10.38
CA VAL A 113 -8.12 -25.27 -11.25
C VAL A 113 -7.21 -26.35 -10.66
N PHE A 114 -6.10 -25.94 -10.02
CA PHE A 114 -5.07 -26.84 -9.51
C PHE A 114 -4.89 -26.68 -8.00
N HIS A 115 -5.65 -27.39 -7.18
CA HIS A 115 -5.57 -27.27 -5.73
C HIS A 115 -4.18 -27.58 -5.13
N ARG A 116 -3.37 -28.45 -5.80
CA ARG A 116 -1.96 -28.67 -5.43
C ARG A 116 -1.09 -27.43 -5.65
N TRP A 117 -1.39 -26.64 -6.69
CA TRP A 117 -0.70 -25.38 -6.98
C TRP A 117 -0.99 -24.36 -5.89
N GLU A 118 -2.26 -24.18 -5.51
CA GLU A 118 -2.66 -23.25 -4.44
C GLU A 118 -1.87 -23.49 -3.14
N LYS A 119 -1.82 -24.75 -2.68
CA LYS A 119 -1.13 -25.11 -1.43
C LYS A 119 0.38 -24.90 -1.51
N GLN A 120 1.01 -25.24 -2.64
CA GLN A 120 2.45 -25.01 -2.82
C GLN A 120 2.76 -23.52 -2.97
N ALA A 121 1.93 -22.81 -3.73
CA ALA A 121 2.11 -21.41 -4.00
C ALA A 121 2.02 -20.58 -2.72
N GLY A 122 1.02 -20.85 -1.88
CA GLY A 122 0.84 -20.20 -0.58
C GLY A 122 1.99 -20.43 0.41
N ARG A 123 2.81 -21.48 0.21
CA ARG A 123 3.99 -21.75 1.06
C ARG A 123 5.27 -21.12 0.52
N ILE A 124 5.46 -21.10 -0.81
CA ILE A 124 6.74 -20.74 -1.43
C ILE A 124 6.77 -19.27 -1.86
N PHE A 125 5.69 -18.76 -2.48
CA PHE A 125 5.69 -17.42 -3.06
C PHE A 125 5.81 -16.30 -2.03
N PRO A 126 5.30 -16.39 -0.78
CA PRO A 126 5.54 -15.34 0.22
C PRO A 126 7.03 -15.10 0.48
N GLU A 127 7.82 -16.17 0.59
CA GLU A 127 9.27 -16.08 0.81
C GLU A 127 9.99 -15.49 -0.41
N ILE A 128 9.62 -15.93 -1.62
CA ILE A 128 10.17 -15.39 -2.86
C ILE A 128 9.82 -13.91 -3.01
N ALA A 129 8.58 -13.51 -2.71
CA ALA A 129 8.13 -12.13 -2.79
C ALA A 129 8.89 -11.24 -1.79
N ASN A 130 9.11 -11.72 -0.56
CA ASN A 130 9.90 -11.01 0.44
C ASN A 130 11.34 -10.80 -0.04
N LEU A 131 12.00 -11.85 -0.55
CA LEU A 131 13.34 -11.74 -1.12
C LEU A 131 13.39 -10.77 -2.30
N ALA A 132 12.42 -10.83 -3.21
CA ALA A 132 12.35 -9.93 -4.37
C ALA A 132 12.22 -8.46 -3.94
N ILE A 133 11.37 -8.16 -2.95
CA ILE A 133 11.20 -6.79 -2.43
C ILE A 133 12.50 -6.31 -1.78
N LEU A 134 13.18 -7.15 -0.99
CA LEU A 134 14.48 -6.82 -0.40
C LEU A 134 15.52 -6.50 -1.48
N LEU A 135 15.56 -7.27 -2.57
CA LEU A 135 16.47 -7.02 -3.69
C LEU A 135 16.13 -5.72 -4.44
N ILE A 136 14.85 -5.41 -4.64
CA ILE A 136 14.42 -4.14 -5.26
C ILE A 136 14.87 -2.94 -4.41
N ILE A 137 14.63 -3.00 -3.09
CA ILE A 137 15.06 -1.94 -2.17
C ILE A 137 16.59 -1.82 -2.19
N ALA A 138 17.32 -2.93 -2.10
CA ALA A 138 18.78 -2.92 -2.15
C ALA A 138 19.33 -2.32 -3.45
N ALA A 139 18.73 -2.65 -4.60
CA ALA A 139 19.13 -2.10 -5.90
C ALA A 139 18.94 -0.58 -5.96
N ILE A 140 17.86 -0.06 -5.37
CA ILE A 140 17.55 1.37 -5.38
C ILE A 140 18.42 2.13 -4.42
N VAL A 141 18.68 1.57 -3.23
CA VAL A 141 19.64 2.11 -2.27
C VAL A 141 21.03 2.17 -2.90
N ALA A 142 21.46 1.10 -3.58
CA ALA A 142 22.75 1.07 -4.27
C ALA A 142 22.85 2.10 -5.39
N LYS A 143 21.81 2.23 -6.23
CA LYS A 143 21.78 3.18 -7.35
C LYS A 143 21.72 4.65 -6.92
N ASN A 144 21.21 4.92 -5.71
CA ASN A 144 21.05 6.28 -5.20
C ASN A 144 21.98 6.60 -4.03
N ARG A 145 23.03 5.80 -3.78
CA ARG A 145 23.90 5.93 -2.60
C ARG A 145 24.36 7.36 -2.32
N GLU A 146 24.81 8.06 -3.35
CA GLU A 146 25.29 9.45 -3.25
C GLU A 146 24.17 10.43 -2.88
N ASN A 147 22.94 10.17 -3.33
CA ASN A 147 21.78 11.00 -3.00
C ASN A 147 21.24 10.71 -1.60
N LEU A 148 21.44 9.50 -1.06
CA LEU A 148 20.93 9.11 0.26
C LEU A 148 21.57 9.93 1.38
N ASP A 149 22.86 10.25 1.28
CA ASP A 149 23.58 11.03 2.29
C ASP A 149 23.05 12.48 2.39
N HIS A 150 22.40 12.96 1.32
CA HIS A 150 21.82 14.30 1.24
C HIS A 150 20.30 14.32 1.39
N LEU A 151 19.66 13.17 1.66
CA LEU A 151 18.21 13.12 1.80
C LEU A 151 17.75 13.94 3.01
N PRO A 152 16.84 14.91 2.81
CA PRO A 152 16.27 15.65 3.92
C PRO A 152 15.51 14.73 4.88
N VAL A 153 15.77 14.86 6.19
CA VAL A 153 15.08 14.08 7.23
C VAL A 153 13.55 14.22 7.14
N ILE A 154 13.08 15.38 6.68
CA ILE A 154 11.65 15.65 6.46
C ILE A 154 10.98 14.59 5.58
N ILE A 155 11.68 13.98 4.62
CA ILE A 155 11.11 12.92 3.76
C ILE A 155 10.64 11.73 4.61
N PHE A 156 11.45 11.27 5.56
CA PHE A 156 11.07 10.17 6.45
C PHE A 156 9.89 10.55 7.35
N CYS A 157 9.87 11.78 7.85
CA CYS A 157 8.75 12.30 8.63
C CYS A 157 7.46 12.32 7.81
N LEU A 158 7.51 12.78 6.55
CA LEU A 158 6.36 12.80 5.67
C LEU A 158 5.88 11.38 5.37
N LEU A 159 6.76 10.44 5.05
CA LEU A 159 6.39 9.04 4.81
C LEU A 159 5.73 8.40 6.04
N LEU A 160 6.24 8.68 7.24
CA LEU A 160 5.63 8.22 8.48
C LEU A 160 4.25 8.84 8.69
N VAL A 161 4.09 10.14 8.43
CA VAL A 161 2.77 10.81 8.46
C VAL A 161 1.84 10.19 7.42
N LEU A 162 2.33 9.89 6.21
CA LEU A 162 1.57 9.18 5.16
C LEU A 162 1.01 7.85 5.68
N ASN A 163 1.85 7.08 6.34
CA ASN A 163 1.49 5.76 6.86
C ASN A 163 0.55 5.83 8.06
N LEU A 164 0.90 6.61 9.08
CA LEU A 164 0.10 6.72 10.31
C LEU A 164 -1.23 7.44 10.05
N GLY A 165 -1.24 8.45 9.19
CA GLY A 165 -2.48 9.10 8.76
C GLY A 165 -3.37 8.17 7.93
N GLY A 166 -2.77 7.25 7.15
CA GLY A 166 -3.50 6.17 6.50
C GLY A 166 -4.14 5.21 7.50
N TYR A 167 -3.42 4.83 8.56
CA TYR A 167 -4.02 4.03 9.65
C TYR A 167 -5.18 4.76 10.32
N LEU A 168 -4.98 6.03 10.66
CA LEU A 168 -6.03 6.84 11.26
C LEU A 168 -7.27 6.93 10.36
N ALA A 169 -7.06 7.22 9.07
CA ALA A 169 -8.14 7.31 8.09
C ALA A 169 -8.90 5.98 7.94
N GLY A 170 -8.20 4.84 7.89
CA GLY A 170 -8.83 3.53 7.80
C GLY A 170 -9.65 3.19 9.06
N TYR A 171 -9.12 3.49 10.25
CA TYR A 171 -9.84 3.23 11.51
C TYR A 171 -11.08 4.12 11.65
N LEU A 172 -10.93 5.42 11.38
CA LEU A 172 -12.04 6.39 11.43
C LEU A 172 -13.08 6.11 10.35
N GLY A 173 -12.65 5.79 9.12
CA GLY A 173 -13.54 5.40 8.03
C GLY A 173 -14.37 4.17 8.38
N GLY A 174 -13.72 3.14 8.92
CA GLY A 174 -14.43 1.95 9.40
C GLY A 174 -15.37 2.24 10.57
N SER A 175 -15.01 3.18 11.46
CA SER A 175 -15.87 3.62 12.56
C SER A 175 -17.10 4.39 12.06
N LEU A 176 -16.93 5.28 11.08
CA LEU A 176 -18.01 6.03 10.45
C LEU A 176 -18.99 5.10 9.70
N MET A 177 -18.45 4.07 9.06
CA MET A 177 -19.23 3.00 8.41
C MET A 177 -19.83 2.00 9.41
N ARG A 178 -19.56 2.15 10.71
CA ARG A 178 -20.02 1.25 11.79
C ARG A 178 -19.60 -0.21 11.59
N LEU A 179 -18.39 -0.43 11.07
CA LEU A 179 -17.83 -1.76 10.91
C LEU A 179 -17.47 -2.38 12.26
N SER A 180 -17.51 -3.71 12.34
CA SER A 180 -17.03 -4.45 13.51
C SER A 180 -15.54 -4.21 13.76
N GLU A 181 -15.08 -4.38 15.00
CA GLU A 181 -13.68 -4.16 15.37
C GLU A 181 -12.68 -4.96 14.48
N PRO A 182 -12.90 -6.25 14.17
CA PRO A 182 -12.02 -6.98 13.26
C PRO A 182 -11.98 -6.38 11.84
N MET A 183 -13.10 -5.87 11.33
CA MET A 183 -13.16 -5.23 10.01
C MET A 183 -12.50 -3.84 10.02
N LYS A 184 -12.63 -3.08 11.10
CA LYS A 184 -11.91 -1.80 11.28
C LYS A 184 -10.40 -2.02 11.29
N ARG A 185 -9.89 -3.04 11.99
CA ARG A 185 -8.46 -3.39 11.99
C ARG A 185 -7.95 -3.75 10.59
N ALA A 186 -8.73 -4.54 9.85
CA ALA A 186 -8.41 -4.89 8.46
C ALA A 186 -8.37 -3.63 7.56
N LEU A 187 -9.40 -2.78 7.60
CA LEU A 187 -9.43 -1.54 6.82
C LEU A 187 -8.31 -0.57 7.23
N THR A 188 -7.97 -0.51 8.51
CA THR A 188 -6.85 0.30 9.02
C THR A 188 -5.55 -0.14 8.37
N LEU A 189 -5.21 -1.42 8.45
CA LEU A 189 -3.99 -1.95 7.86
C LEU A 189 -3.97 -1.77 6.34
N GLU A 190 -5.11 -2.00 5.67
CA GLU A 190 -5.22 -1.83 4.23
C GLU A 190 -4.96 -0.39 3.77
N VAL A 191 -5.51 0.60 4.46
CA VAL A 191 -5.36 2.01 4.05
C VAL A 191 -3.97 2.55 4.41
N GLY A 192 -3.41 2.15 5.54
CA GLY A 192 -2.08 2.61 5.96
C GLY A 192 -0.93 1.87 5.29
N MET A 193 -1.11 0.62 4.87
CA MET A 193 -0.07 -0.14 4.18
C MET A 193 -0.30 -0.13 2.67
N GLN A 194 0.55 0.60 1.97
CA GLN A 194 0.52 0.70 0.52
C GLN A 194 1.47 -0.30 -0.11
N ASN A 195 1.14 -0.80 -1.31
CA ASN A 195 2.06 -1.59 -2.13
C ASN A 195 3.15 -0.71 -2.72
N ALA A 196 3.97 -0.14 -1.84
CA ALA A 196 5.01 0.78 -2.20
C ALA A 196 6.16 0.07 -2.91
N GLY A 197 6.28 -1.26 -2.86
CA GLY A 197 7.19 -2.04 -3.71
C GLY A 197 6.81 -1.94 -5.19
N LEU A 198 5.51 -2.04 -5.51
CA LEU A 198 5.00 -1.73 -6.85
C LEU A 198 5.20 -0.25 -7.19
N GLY A 199 4.92 0.66 -6.24
CA GLY A 199 5.14 2.10 -6.42
C GLY A 199 6.60 2.44 -6.70
N THR A 200 7.52 1.69 -6.12
CA THR A 200 8.96 1.81 -6.31
C THR A 200 9.35 1.51 -7.76
N VAL A 201 8.88 0.38 -8.30
CA VAL A 201 9.11 -0.01 -9.70
C VAL A 201 8.44 0.99 -10.65
N LEU A 202 7.19 1.35 -10.38
CA LEU A 202 6.44 2.31 -11.19
C LEU A 202 7.12 3.68 -11.25
N ALA A 203 7.60 4.17 -10.10
CA ALA A 203 8.30 5.45 -10.02
C ALA A 203 9.63 5.41 -10.78
N ALA A 204 10.40 4.32 -10.64
CA ALA A 204 11.65 4.12 -11.36
C ALA A 204 11.45 4.14 -12.88
N ASP A 205 10.44 3.41 -13.37
CA ASP A 205 10.14 3.27 -14.80
C ASP A 205 9.65 4.57 -15.43
N LEU A 206 8.81 5.33 -14.71
CA LEU A 206 8.13 6.49 -15.27
C LEU A 206 8.88 7.80 -15.05
N PHE A 207 9.63 7.91 -13.94
CA PHE A 207 10.20 9.18 -13.49
C PHE A 207 11.69 9.10 -13.12
N GLY A 208 12.29 7.90 -13.15
CA GLY A 208 13.71 7.69 -12.87
C GLY A 208 14.00 7.20 -11.44
N ALA A 209 15.25 6.79 -11.22
CA ALA A 209 15.65 6.07 -10.00
C ALA A 209 15.52 6.87 -8.70
N GLU A 210 15.62 8.20 -8.77
CA GLU A 210 15.50 9.07 -7.61
C GLU A 210 14.05 9.13 -7.11
N ALA A 211 13.06 9.11 -8.01
CA ALA A 211 11.64 9.09 -7.64
C ALA A 211 11.24 7.79 -6.93
N ALA A 212 12.02 6.72 -7.09
CA ALA A 212 11.80 5.44 -6.45
C ALA A 212 12.29 5.36 -5.00
N ILE A 213 13.08 6.34 -4.53
CA ILE A 213 13.62 6.39 -3.17
C ILE A 213 12.50 6.44 -2.13
N ALA A 214 11.57 7.39 -2.26
CA ALA A 214 10.50 7.57 -1.27
C ALA A 214 9.58 6.34 -1.15
N PRO A 215 9.10 5.72 -2.25
CA PRO A 215 8.40 4.44 -2.18
C PRO A 215 9.21 3.30 -1.57
N ALA A 216 10.51 3.21 -1.85
CA ALA A 216 11.36 2.16 -1.26
C ALA A 216 11.47 2.33 0.27
N CYS A 217 11.71 3.56 0.74
CA CYS A 217 11.72 3.87 2.17
C CYS A 217 10.36 3.62 2.83
N TYR A 218 9.26 3.98 2.15
CA TYR A 218 7.92 3.71 2.65
C TYR A 218 7.64 2.22 2.79
N THR A 219 8.08 1.39 1.83
CA THR A 219 7.90 -0.07 1.87
C THR A 219 8.48 -0.66 3.15
N PHE A 220 9.70 -0.23 3.53
CA PHE A 220 10.30 -0.63 4.80
C PHE A 220 9.52 -0.09 6.00
N GLY A 221 9.22 1.21 5.99
CA GLY A 221 8.54 1.90 7.09
C GLY A 221 7.16 1.33 7.39
N CYS A 222 6.30 1.13 6.38
CA CYS A 222 4.95 0.63 6.56
C CYS A 222 4.90 -0.85 7.00
N MET A 223 5.90 -1.65 6.62
CA MET A 223 6.04 -3.02 7.13
C MET A 223 6.41 -3.03 8.61
N LEU A 224 7.33 -2.15 9.02
CA LEU A 224 7.72 -2.01 10.43
C LEU A 224 6.53 -1.55 11.29
N THR A 225 5.90 -0.44 10.92
CA THR A 225 4.77 0.13 11.67
C THR A 225 3.55 -0.80 11.66
N GLY A 226 3.25 -1.45 10.53
CA GLY A 226 2.17 -2.44 10.42
C GLY A 226 2.41 -3.64 11.34
N THR A 227 3.64 -4.14 11.42
CA THR A 227 4.00 -5.27 12.30
C THR A 227 3.86 -4.88 13.77
N VAL A 228 4.31 -3.68 14.14
CA VAL A 228 4.15 -3.14 15.50
C VAL A 228 2.68 -3.01 15.86
N LEU A 229 1.86 -2.45 14.96
CA LEU A 229 0.43 -2.25 15.17
C LEU A 229 -0.32 -3.59 15.26
N ALA A 230 -0.02 -4.54 14.38
CA ALA A 230 -0.61 -5.88 14.42
C ALA A 230 -0.26 -6.60 15.74
N ARG A 231 0.99 -6.50 16.19
CA ARG A 231 1.43 -7.06 17.48
C ARG A 231 0.73 -6.38 18.66
N TYR A 232 0.56 -5.07 18.62
CA TYR A 232 -0.18 -4.35 19.64
C TYR A 232 -1.63 -4.87 19.75
N TRP A 233 -2.33 -5.02 18.63
CA TRP A 233 -3.69 -5.54 18.63
C TRP A 233 -3.81 -7.03 18.97
N SER A 234 -2.80 -7.84 18.62
CA SER A 234 -2.79 -9.26 18.97
C SER A 234 -2.83 -9.46 20.48
N THR A 235 -2.14 -8.60 21.23
CA THR A 235 -2.10 -8.65 22.71
C THR A 235 -3.38 -8.17 23.39
N ARG A 236 -4.25 -7.41 22.71
CA ARG A 236 -5.42 -6.77 23.33
C ARG A 236 -6.76 -7.46 23.16
N GLY A 237 -6.79 -8.65 22.54
CA GLY A 237 -8.04 -9.36 22.28
C GLY A 237 -9.02 -8.56 21.41
N THR A 238 -10.09 -9.20 20.99
CA THR A 238 -11.30 -8.54 20.50
C THR A 238 -12.37 -8.96 21.50
N GLU A 239 -12.44 -8.31 22.66
CA GLU A 239 -13.59 -8.49 23.54
C GLU A 239 -14.81 -7.92 22.81
N THR A 240 -15.63 -8.82 22.27
CA THR A 240 -17.11 -8.78 22.18
C THR A 240 -17.58 -9.60 20.97
N ALA A 241 -18.05 -10.83 21.22
CA ALA A 241 -19.22 -11.48 20.62
C ALA A 241 -19.24 -12.97 21.03
N ASP A 242 -19.44 -13.24 22.31
CA ASP A 242 -19.86 -14.56 22.79
C ASP A 242 -20.80 -14.35 23.99
N ASP A 243 -21.93 -13.68 23.72
CA ASP A 243 -23.05 -13.59 24.65
C ASP A 243 -24.36 -13.38 23.88
N SER A 244 -24.81 -14.44 23.19
CA SER A 244 -26.22 -14.66 22.89
C SER A 244 -26.40 -16.08 22.33
N GLY A 245 -26.74 -17.04 23.18
CA GLY A 245 -27.21 -18.36 22.72
C GLY A 245 -26.87 -19.57 23.57
N ALA A 246 -26.68 -19.44 24.89
CA ALA A 246 -26.80 -20.59 25.79
C ALA A 246 -28.20 -20.55 26.42
N GLU A 247 -29.18 -21.12 25.72
CA GLU A 247 -30.43 -21.53 26.35
C GLU A 247 -30.09 -22.69 27.30
N PRO A 248 -30.43 -22.62 28.60
CA PRO A 248 -30.24 -23.76 29.48
C PRO A 248 -31.18 -24.89 29.02
N ALA A 249 -30.60 -26.07 28.82
CA ALA A 249 -31.38 -27.30 28.70
C ALA A 249 -32.20 -27.46 29.99
N ASP A 250 -33.51 -27.29 29.89
CA ASP A 250 -34.45 -27.65 30.94
C ASP A 250 -34.72 -29.16 30.81
N ASP A 251 -34.19 -29.90 31.78
CA ASP A 251 -34.52 -31.29 32.06
C ASP A 251 -35.92 -31.35 32.72
N ALA A 252 -36.92 -31.87 32.00
CA ALA A 252 -38.11 -32.55 32.57
C ALA A 252 -38.93 -33.27 31.49
#